data_AF-A0A515HJX9-F1
#
_entry.id   AF-A0A515HJX9-F1
#
_cell.length_a   1.000
_cell.length_b   1.000
_cell.length_c   1.000
_cell.angle_alpha   90.00
_cell.angle_beta   90.00
_cell.angle_gamma   90.00
#
_symmetry.space_group_name_H-M   'P 1'
#
loop_
_entity.id
_entity.type
_entity.pdbx_description
1 polymer ?
#
loop_
_entity_poly.entity_id
_entity_poly.type
_entity_poly.pdbx_seq_one_letter_code
_entity_poly.pdbx_strand_id
1 'polypeptide(L)'
;MQNPAMADALGINPSRIYSMTFAVGAALSGLAGGLLAPLTGVVPTMGASFIAKTFITVIGGGPALLAGLISASTLFGAINQVATFMSTPVIGEVALLIVAVVMLRLMPQGITGRFFKRAL
;
A
#
# COMPACT_ATOMS: atom_id res chain seq x y z
N MET A 1 12.85 -16.95 -9.95
CA MET A 1 13.18 -15.91 -10.95
C MET A 1 14.55 -15.29 -10.67
N GLN A 2 15.61 -16.09 -10.47
CA GLN A 2 16.91 -15.59 -10.03
C GLN A 2 17.93 -15.41 -11.17
N ASN A 3 17.65 -15.91 -12.38
CA ASN A 3 18.56 -15.78 -13.50
C ASN A 3 17.82 -15.42 -14.81
N PRO A 4 17.87 -14.14 -15.26
CA PRO A 4 17.22 -13.73 -16.50
C PRO A 4 17.76 -14.47 -17.72
N ALA A 5 19.04 -14.90 -17.71
CA ALA A 5 19.62 -15.68 -18.79
C ALA A 5 18.98 -17.07 -18.94
N MET A 6 18.52 -17.68 -17.83
CA MET A 6 17.84 -18.98 -17.86
C MET A 6 16.40 -18.86 -18.35
N ALA A 7 15.74 -17.72 -18.13
CA ALA A 7 14.41 -17.44 -18.69
C ALA A 7 14.49 -17.20 -20.20
N ASP A 8 15.54 -16.49 -20.66
CA ASP A 8 15.76 -16.22 -22.08
C ASP A 8 16.07 -17.51 -22.86
N ALA A 9 16.82 -18.44 -22.26
CA ALA A 9 17.08 -19.77 -22.81
C ALA A 9 15.81 -20.65 -22.93
N LEU A 10 14.76 -20.36 -22.15
CA LEU A 10 13.45 -21.01 -22.23
C LEU A 10 12.50 -20.30 -23.22
N GLY A 11 12.99 -19.31 -23.97
CA GLY A 11 12.23 -18.54 -24.96
C GLY A 11 11.37 -17.42 -24.35
N ILE A 12 11.52 -17.13 -23.06
CA ILE A 12 10.79 -16.06 -22.37
C ILE A 12 11.69 -14.84 -22.32
N ASN A 13 11.33 -13.77 -23.03
CA ASN A 13 12.10 -12.53 -23.00
C ASN A 13 11.87 -11.77 -21.67
N PRO A 14 12.83 -11.78 -20.72
CA PRO A 14 12.63 -11.17 -19.40
C PRO A 14 12.51 -9.65 -19.51
N SER A 15 13.17 -9.02 -20.49
CA SER A 15 13.13 -7.56 -20.69
C SER A 15 11.71 -7.06 -20.98
N ARG A 16 10.93 -7.78 -21.80
CA ARG A 16 9.52 -7.46 -22.06
C ARG A 16 8.64 -7.61 -20.82
N ILE A 17 8.88 -8.63 -19.99
CA ILE A 17 8.09 -8.84 -18.77
C ILE A 17 8.41 -7.75 -17.74
N TYR A 18 9.68 -7.40 -17.57
CA TYR A 18 10.08 -6.31 -16.68
C TYR A 18 9.53 -4.96 -17.16
N SER A 19 9.57 -4.66 -18.45
CA SER A 19 9.02 -3.40 -18.96
C SER A 19 7.50 -3.34 -18.83
N MET A 20 6.77 -4.43 -19.08
CA MET A 20 5.31 -4.46 -18.88
C MET A 20 4.92 -4.31 -17.41
N THR A 21 5.57 -5.04 -16.50
CA THR A 21 5.31 -4.93 -15.05
C THR A 21 5.64 -3.54 -14.52
N PHE A 22 6.76 -2.96 -14.95
CA PHE A 22 7.14 -1.58 -14.62
C PHE A 22 6.16 -0.56 -15.18
N ALA A 23 5.74 -0.70 -16.45
CA ALA A 23 4.79 0.20 -17.08
C ALA A 23 3.43 0.21 -16.35
N VAL A 24 2.93 -0.96 -15.95
CA VAL A 24 1.70 -1.07 -15.16
C VAL A 24 1.86 -0.39 -13.80
N GLY A 25 2.97 -0.63 -13.09
CA GLY A 25 3.23 0.01 -11.80
C GLY A 25 3.35 1.54 -11.91
N ALA A 26 4.09 2.03 -12.91
CA ALA A 26 4.27 3.45 -13.17
C ALA A 26 2.95 4.13 -13.55
N ALA A 27 2.11 3.47 -14.37
CA ALA A 27 0.79 3.98 -14.75
C ALA A 27 -0.14 4.11 -13.53
N LEU A 28 -0.19 3.09 -12.66
CA LEU A 28 -0.99 3.12 -11.43
C LEU A 28 -0.48 4.18 -10.44
N SER A 29 0.84 4.29 -10.27
CA SER A 29 1.44 5.30 -9.40
C SER A 29 1.21 6.73 -9.93
N GLY A 30 1.29 6.92 -11.25
CA GLY A 30 1.02 8.20 -11.90
C GLY A 30 -0.45 8.62 -11.77
N LEU A 31 -1.38 7.68 -11.95
CA LEU A 31 -2.81 7.91 -11.72
C LEU A 31 -3.09 8.32 -10.27
N ALA A 32 -2.52 7.60 -9.29
CA ALA A 32 -2.69 7.92 -7.88
C ALA A 32 -2.13 9.32 -7.54
N GLY A 33 -0.92 9.64 -8.01
CA GLY A 33 -0.30 10.95 -7.80
C GLY A 33 -1.08 12.09 -8.46
N GLY A 34 -1.57 11.89 -9.69
CA GLY A 34 -2.36 12.87 -10.43
C GLY A 34 -3.69 13.21 -9.75
N LEU A 35 -4.33 12.22 -9.11
CA LEU A 35 -5.54 12.44 -8.31
C LEU A 35 -5.27 13.21 -7.01
N LEU A 36 -4.10 13.01 -6.39
CA LEU A 36 -3.72 13.65 -5.13
C LEU A 36 -3.16 15.08 -5.29
N ALA A 37 -2.56 15.38 -6.43
CA ALA A 37 -1.93 16.68 -6.73
C ALA A 37 -2.85 17.89 -6.51
N PRO A 38 -4.11 17.93 -7.02
CA PRO A 38 -5.00 19.07 -6.79
C PRO A 38 -5.56 19.15 -5.36
N LEU A 39 -5.62 18.03 -4.63
CA LEU A 39 -6.17 17.99 -3.27
C LEU A 39 -5.23 18.57 -2.22
N THR A 40 -3.92 18.45 -2.45
CA THR A 40 -2.90 18.73 -1.42
C THR A 40 -1.88 19.79 -1.82
N GLY A 41 -1.88 20.19 -3.11
CA GLY A 41 -0.88 21.09 -3.66
C GLY A 41 0.46 20.37 -3.87
N VAL A 42 1.15 20.71 -4.96
CA VAL A 42 2.43 20.07 -5.28
C VAL A 42 3.54 20.77 -4.49
N VAL A 43 3.95 20.17 -3.37
CA VAL A 43 5.18 20.54 -2.65
C VAL A 43 6.19 19.39 -2.62
N PRO A 44 7.51 19.68 -2.60
CA PRO A 44 8.55 18.65 -2.70
C PRO A 44 8.47 17.58 -1.61
N THR A 45 7.89 17.92 -0.47
CA THR A 45 7.76 17.05 0.71
C THR A 45 6.46 16.24 0.72
N MET A 46 5.55 16.43 -0.23
CA MET A 46 4.22 15.76 -0.21
C MET A 46 4.32 14.24 -0.13
N GLY A 47 5.25 13.64 -0.87
CA GLY A 47 5.42 12.19 -0.87
C GLY A 47 5.76 11.63 0.50
N ALA A 48 6.54 12.35 1.31
CA ALA A 48 7.01 11.87 2.61
C ALA A 48 5.87 11.56 3.57
N SER A 49 4.82 12.38 3.59
CA SER A 49 3.62 12.17 4.43
C SER A 49 2.80 10.94 4.01
N PHE A 50 2.89 10.50 2.75
CA PHE A 50 2.17 9.32 2.27
C PHE A 50 2.94 8.01 2.47
N ILE A 51 4.28 8.05 2.58
CA ILE A 51 5.11 6.85 2.71
C ILE A 51 4.62 5.98 3.88
N ALA A 52 4.50 6.57 5.08
CA ALA A 52 4.08 5.83 6.26
C ALA A 52 2.67 5.22 6.09
N LYS A 53 1.70 5.99 5.60
CA LYS A 53 0.32 5.53 5.38
C LYS A 53 0.26 4.38 4.36
N THR A 54 1.03 4.46 3.29
CA THR A 54 1.10 3.40 2.26
C THR A 54 1.71 2.13 2.82
N PHE A 55 2.83 2.21 3.55
CA PHE A 55 3.44 1.04 4.18
C PHE A 55 2.50 0.34 5.16
N ILE A 56 1.85 1.11 6.04
CA ILE A 56 0.89 0.59 7.02
C ILE A 56 -0.27 -0.14 6.33
N THR A 57 -0.78 0.45 5.24
CA THR A 57 -1.89 -0.12 4.48
C THR A 57 -1.48 -1.43 3.78
N VAL A 58 -0.28 -1.48 3.20
CA VAL A 58 0.23 -2.68 2.51
C VAL A 58 0.50 -3.81 3.48
N ILE A 59 1.14 -3.52 4.62
CA ILE A 59 1.43 -4.53 5.65
C ILE A 59 0.14 -5.00 6.33
N GLY A 60 -0.78 -4.08 6.61
CA GLY A 60 -2.09 -4.40 7.20
C GLY A 60 -2.98 -5.24 6.29
N GLY A 61 -2.79 -5.19 4.97
CA GLY A 61 -3.50 -6.01 3.99
C GLY A 61 -3.17 -7.50 4.05
N GLY A 62 -1.95 -7.89 4.45
CA GLY A 62 -1.55 -9.29 4.55
C GLY A 62 -1.35 -10.00 3.18
N PRO A 63 -1.40 -11.35 3.14
CA PRO A 63 -0.96 -12.14 1.97
C PRO A 63 -1.88 -12.06 0.74
N ALA A 64 -3.13 -11.65 0.92
CA ALA A 64 -4.06 -11.46 -0.19
C ALA A 64 -3.91 -10.04 -0.76
N LEU A 65 -3.10 -9.89 -1.81
CA LEU A 65 -2.72 -8.57 -2.31
C LEU A 65 -3.94 -7.69 -2.65
N LEU A 66 -4.91 -8.17 -3.44
CA LEU A 66 -6.05 -7.36 -3.86
C LEU A 66 -7.09 -7.17 -2.73
N ALA A 67 -7.59 -8.26 -2.16
CA ALA A 67 -8.64 -8.19 -1.13
C ALA A 67 -8.15 -7.55 0.18
N GLY A 68 -6.89 -7.80 0.54
CA GLY A 68 -6.23 -7.22 1.70
C GLY A 68 -5.99 -5.72 1.54
N LEU A 69 -5.48 -5.26 0.39
CA LEU A 69 -5.28 -3.83 0.15
C LEU A 69 -6.60 -3.05 0.11
N ILE A 70 -7.65 -3.57 -0.52
CA ILE A 70 -8.95 -2.89 -0.58
C ILE A 70 -9.56 -2.76 0.82
N SER A 71 -9.55 -3.85 1.60
CA SER A 71 -10.11 -3.83 2.96
C SER A 71 -9.29 -2.96 3.91
N ALA A 72 -7.95 -3.04 3.86
CA ALA A 72 -7.05 -2.25 4.68
C ALA A 72 -7.13 -0.75 4.33
N SER A 73 -7.06 -0.38 3.06
CA SER A 73 -7.15 1.03 2.64
C SER A 73 -8.49 1.65 3.02
N THR A 74 -9.58 0.90 2.91
CA THR A 74 -10.91 1.37 3.33
C THR A 74 -10.98 1.58 4.84
N LEU A 75 -10.49 0.62 5.65
CA LEU A 75 -10.47 0.72 7.11
C LEU A 75 -9.57 1.84 7.61
N PHE A 76 -8.30 1.82 7.22
CA PHE A 76 -7.32 2.83 7.64
C PHE A 76 -7.66 4.22 7.09
N GLY A 77 -8.17 4.30 5.86
CA GLY A 77 -8.64 5.55 5.26
C GLY A 77 -9.81 6.14 6.03
N ALA A 78 -10.83 5.35 6.36
CA ALA A 78 -11.96 5.80 7.16
C ALA A 78 -11.53 6.26 8.57
N ILE A 79 -10.65 5.49 9.24
CA ILE A 79 -10.11 5.85 10.56
C ILE A 79 -9.31 7.17 10.47
N ASN A 80 -8.47 7.32 9.45
CA ASN A 80 -7.67 8.54 9.30
C ASN A 80 -8.53 9.76 9.00
N GLN A 81 -9.57 9.61 8.18
CA GLN A 81 -10.49 10.69 7.85
C GLN A 81 -11.28 11.14 9.07
N VAL A 82 -11.82 10.20 9.85
CA VAL A 82 -12.54 10.50 11.11
C VAL A 82 -11.60 11.15 12.13
N ALA A 83 -10.37 10.66 12.28
CA ALA A 83 -9.39 11.23 13.19
C ALA A 83 -8.94 12.64 12.79
N THR A 84 -8.78 12.89 11.48
CA THR A 84 -8.42 14.21 10.94
C THR A 84 -9.57 15.20 11.03
N PHE A 85 -10.82 14.73 10.94
CA PHE A 85 -12.00 15.58 11.09
C PHE A 85 -12.19 16.07 12.53
N MET A 86 -11.74 15.29 13.53
CA MET A 86 -11.86 15.65 14.95
C MET A 86 -10.59 16.31 15.52
N SER A 87 -9.43 16.24 14.87
CA SER A 87 -8.15 16.72 15.41
C SER A 87 -7.22 17.27 14.32
N THR A 88 -6.43 18.30 14.66
CA THR A 88 -5.44 18.94 13.79
C THR A 88 -4.59 17.89 13.04
N PRO A 89 -4.26 18.09 11.74
CA PRO A 89 -3.63 17.08 10.87
C PRO A 89 -2.39 16.39 11.48
N VAL A 90 -1.62 17.11 12.29
CA VAL A 90 -0.43 16.62 12.99
C VAL A 90 -0.76 15.50 13.99
N ILE A 91 -1.84 15.66 14.77
CA ILE A 91 -2.30 14.64 15.72
C ILE A 91 -2.86 13.43 14.97
N GLY A 92 -3.49 13.65 13.82
CA GLY A 92 -4.01 12.58 12.96
C GLY A 92 -2.93 11.64 12.41
N GLU A 93 -1.75 12.16 12.05
CA GLU A 93 -0.61 11.34 11.62
C GLU A 93 -0.04 10.50 12.76
N VAL A 94 0.16 11.11 13.94
CA VAL A 94 0.66 10.41 15.13
C VAL A 94 -0.33 9.34 15.58
N ALA A 95 -1.63 9.64 15.58
CA ALA A 95 -2.68 8.70 15.91
C ALA A 95 -2.72 7.51 14.93
N LEU A 96 -2.57 7.76 13.62
CA LEU A 96 -2.49 6.69 12.63
C LEU A 96 -1.29 5.77 12.87
N LEU A 97 -0.14 6.34 13.24
CA LEU A 97 1.06 5.57 13.56
C LEU A 97 0.84 4.70 14.80
N ILE A 98 0.22 5.25 15.85
CA ILE A 98 -0.13 4.48 17.06
C ILE A 98 -1.12 3.36 16.72
N VAL A 99 -2.17 3.66 15.95
CA VAL A 99 -3.16 2.67 15.51
C VAL A 99 -2.50 1.59 14.68
N ALA A 100 -1.57 1.93 13.79
CA ALA A 100 -0.81 0.96 13.02
C ALA A 100 0.06 0.07 13.89
N VAL A 101 0.78 0.62 14.86
CA VAL A 101 1.59 -0.16 15.81
C VAL A 101 0.70 -1.10 16.64
N VAL A 102 -0.43 -0.61 17.14
CA VAL A 102 -1.40 -1.42 17.89
C VAL A 102 -2.01 -2.51 17.02
N MET A 103 -2.36 -2.20 15.77
CA MET A 103 -2.95 -3.13 14.81
C MET A 103 -1.96 -4.21 14.39
N LEU A 104 -0.69 -3.84 14.11
CA LEU A 104 0.38 -4.82 13.86
C LEU A 104 0.64 -5.70 15.08
N ARG A 105 0.56 -5.14 16.29
CA ARG A 105 0.73 -5.89 17.55
C ARG A 105 -0.42 -6.86 17.82
N LEU A 106 -1.65 -6.47 17.52
CA LEU A 106 -2.85 -7.30 17.73
C LEU A 106 -3.13 -8.27 16.57
N MET A 107 -2.70 -7.94 15.35
CA MET A 107 -2.95 -8.69 14.13
C MET A 107 -1.66 -8.78 13.26
N PRO A 108 -0.63 -9.54 13.71
CA PRO A 108 0.67 -9.63 13.03
C PRO A 108 0.61 -10.28 11.63
N GLN A 109 -0.52 -10.85 11.23
CA GLN A 109 -0.74 -11.44 9.89
C GLN A 109 -1.67 -10.62 8.97
N GLY A 110 -2.04 -9.39 9.38
CA GLY A 110 -2.93 -8.51 8.62
C GLY A 110 -4.42 -8.92 8.67
N ILE A 111 -5.28 -8.07 8.10
CA ILE A 111 -6.76 -8.22 8.10
C ILE A 111 -7.18 -9.54 7.44
N THR A 112 -6.44 -9.99 6.43
CA THR A 112 -6.79 -11.21 5.67
C THR A 112 -6.18 -12.50 6.23
N GLY A 113 -5.33 -12.43 7.27
CA GLY A 113 -4.81 -13.62 7.96
C GLY A 113 -5.90 -14.53 8.54
N ARG A 114 -7.09 -14.00 8.82
CA ARG A 114 -8.27 -14.77 9.25
C ARG A 114 -8.93 -15.60 8.14
N PHE A 115 -8.84 -15.20 6.87
CA PHE A 115 -9.44 -15.95 5.78
C PHE A 115 -8.62 -17.19 5.41
N PHE A 116 -7.29 -17.12 5.51
CA PHE A 116 -6.43 -18.25 5.13
C PHE A 116 -6.30 -19.33 6.22
N LYS A 117 -6.50 -19.00 7.50
CA LYS A 117 -6.58 -20.02 8.57
C LYS A 117 -7.81 -20.94 8.49
N ARG A 118 -8.76 -20.65 7.59
CA ARG A 118 -9.93 -21.50 7.30
C ARG A 118 -9.82 -22.27 5.98
N ALA A 119 -8.73 -22.10 5.23
CA ALA A 119 -8.49 -22.75 3.94
C ALA A 119 -7.43 -23.87 4.00
N LEU A 120 -6.93 -24.18 5.19
CA LEU A 120 -6.18 -25.38 5.55
C LEU A 120 -6.96 -26.13 6.63
#